data_AF-A0A4S8MGN7-F1
#
_entry.id   AF-A0A4S8MGN7-F1
#
_cell.length_a   1.000
_cell.length_b   1.000
_cell.length_c   1.000
_cell.angle_alpha   90.00
_cell.angle_beta   90.00
_cell.angle_gamma   90.00
#
_symmetry.space_group_name_H-M   'P 1'
#
loop_
_entity.id
_entity.type
_entity.pdbx_description
1 polymer ?
#
loop_
_entity_poly.entity_id
_entity_poly.type
_entity_poly.pdbx_seq_one_letter_code
_entity_poly.pdbx_strand_id
1 'polypeptide(L)'
;MPQDASPTATDPSLPFGERRAAADGIYELMLRHRIAMEEDGLSQIEPSADLKLRRTFYDNEAFVNNRNEEARLQLIGEFSQGTNVHPTGNHVLVTTSTYPHFIPEQMQRVAIGDKDKVKWNWTLRCPTNAPPDLEEMWHNQVTTLFNAIQSQDLVSANTIWVSRSVADELSDLIHMSSEHIYKSPSRGHDIPSQKMVKKHSFSAKRELSGGDKSTRASKKPISAESSTPTLSSDDSQATVSVTHLAPGALLPPSLLPGYGGHAFDHSPSTKLVMKDIRDPDNNLIPPSDWWKWIVEGNLVYATVDMYLYNINGRKSYVLTMKTMQILDKSDVTPVMPDPRPIEPTLVVDTDAAPLSPEKSTSQSSPGKINFSKLLTSPSRGKKREAPEEIEDGLPPTKHVAHCRNQRRWA
;
A
#
# COMPACT_ATOMS: atom_id res chain seq x y z
N MET A 1 15.64 -25.30 24.23
CA MET A 1 14.49 -24.98 23.36
C MET A 1 13.41 -24.39 24.25
N PRO A 2 13.27 -23.06 24.33
CA PRO A 2 12.17 -22.47 25.06
C PRO A 2 10.86 -22.89 24.40
N GLN A 3 9.87 -23.30 25.19
CA GLN A 3 8.55 -23.66 24.72
C GLN A 3 7.87 -22.38 24.19
N ASP A 4 7.49 -22.38 22.91
CA ASP A 4 6.66 -21.33 22.32
C ASP A 4 5.32 -21.28 23.08
N ALA A 5 5.21 -20.36 24.03
CA ALA A 5 3.95 -20.04 24.68
C ALA A 5 3.01 -19.53 23.60
N SER A 6 1.96 -20.31 23.32
CA SER A 6 0.89 -19.85 22.44
C SER A 6 0.27 -18.59 23.04
N PRO A 7 0.05 -17.53 22.25
CA PRO A 7 -0.47 -16.26 22.76
C PRO A 7 -1.79 -16.52 23.49
N THR A 8 -1.85 -16.08 24.75
CA THR A 8 -3.05 -16.18 25.58
C THR A 8 -4.16 -15.40 24.89
N ALA A 9 -5.31 -16.02 24.66
CA ALA A 9 -6.44 -15.37 24.01
C ALA A 9 -6.83 -14.12 24.82
N THR A 10 -6.61 -12.94 24.25
CA THR A 10 -6.89 -11.65 24.87
C THR A 10 -8.39 -11.56 25.17
N ASP A 11 -8.75 -11.05 26.35
CA ASP A 11 -10.14 -10.88 26.76
C ASP A 11 -10.86 -9.91 25.80
N PRO A 12 -11.88 -10.36 25.04
CA PRO A 12 -12.58 -9.53 24.08
C PRO A 12 -13.44 -8.43 24.73
N SER A 13 -13.59 -8.43 26.07
CA SER A 13 -14.35 -7.42 26.80
C SER A 13 -13.60 -6.10 27.02
N LEU A 14 -12.27 -6.11 26.88
CA LEU A 14 -11.46 -4.90 27.02
C LEU A 14 -11.59 -4.00 25.78
N PRO A 15 -11.62 -2.67 25.96
CA PRO A 15 -11.51 -1.72 24.85
C PRO A 15 -10.26 -1.99 24.01
N PHE A 16 -10.34 -1.75 22.70
CA PHE A 16 -9.26 -2.10 21.77
C PHE A 16 -7.90 -1.53 22.18
N GLY A 17 -7.84 -0.28 22.65
CA GLY A 17 -6.59 0.34 23.10
C GLY A 17 -5.95 -0.40 24.29
N GLU A 18 -6.76 -0.85 25.25
CA GLU A 18 -6.31 -1.63 26.39
C GLU A 18 -5.89 -3.04 25.99
N ARG A 19 -6.63 -3.69 25.08
CA ARG A 19 -6.23 -5.01 24.54
C ARG A 19 -4.88 -4.97 23.84
N ARG A 20 -4.61 -3.90 23.07
CA ARG A 20 -3.35 -3.74 22.35
C ARG A 20 -2.17 -3.54 23.29
N ALA A 21 -2.38 -2.82 24.39
CA ALA A 21 -1.38 -2.49 25.39
C ALA A 21 -1.23 -3.54 26.51
N ALA A 22 -2.11 -4.53 26.59
CA ALA A 22 -2.00 -5.63 27.54
C ALA A 22 -0.67 -6.39 27.39
N ALA A 23 -0.24 -7.10 28.44
CA ALA A 23 0.89 -8.02 28.35
C ALA A 23 0.61 -9.09 27.29
N ASP A 24 1.59 -9.33 26.40
CA ASP A 24 1.46 -10.12 25.17
C ASP A 24 0.43 -9.60 24.15
N GLY A 25 0.01 -8.34 24.30
CA GLY A 25 -0.80 -7.62 23.32
C GLY A 25 -0.02 -7.31 22.04
N ILE A 26 -0.73 -6.81 21.02
CA ILE A 26 -0.12 -6.58 19.70
C ILE A 26 1.03 -5.58 19.75
N TYR A 27 1.02 -4.59 20.66
CA TYR A 27 2.10 -3.63 20.78
C TYR A 27 3.41 -4.28 21.27
N GLU A 28 3.31 -5.19 22.25
CA GLU A 28 4.48 -5.94 22.70
C GLU A 28 5.01 -6.86 21.59
N LEU A 29 4.11 -7.52 20.84
CA LEU A 29 4.50 -8.34 19.69
C LEU A 29 5.19 -7.49 18.60
N MET A 30 4.70 -6.29 18.32
CA MET A 30 5.33 -5.37 17.36
C MET A 30 6.74 -4.98 17.77
N LEU A 31 6.95 -4.63 19.04
CA LEU A 31 8.26 -4.29 19.58
C LEU A 31 9.20 -5.49 19.56
N ARG A 32 8.74 -6.64 20.05
CA ARG A 32 9.48 -7.91 20.10
C ARG A 32 9.92 -8.37 18.70
N HIS A 33 9.06 -8.22 17.71
CA HIS A 33 9.34 -8.58 16.32
C HIS A 33 9.86 -7.44 15.45
N ARG A 34 10.12 -6.26 16.04
CA ARG A 34 10.66 -5.08 15.36
C ARG A 34 9.88 -4.67 14.10
N ILE A 35 8.55 -4.77 14.14
CA ILE A 35 7.68 -4.43 13.00
C ILE A 35 7.87 -2.95 12.62
N ALA A 36 8.29 -2.68 11.38
CA ALA A 36 8.65 -1.34 10.87
C ALA A 36 9.79 -0.63 11.61
N MET A 37 10.65 -1.37 12.33
CA MET A 37 11.82 -0.85 13.05
C MET A 37 13.16 -1.29 12.43
N GLU A 38 13.10 -1.83 11.22
CA GLU A 38 14.28 -2.23 10.43
C GLU A 38 14.79 -1.08 9.54
N GLU A 39 15.79 -1.35 8.69
CA GLU A 39 16.41 -0.35 7.79
C GLU A 39 15.41 0.32 6.84
N ASP A 40 14.35 -0.40 6.44
CA ASP A 40 13.29 0.14 5.58
C ASP A 40 12.16 0.81 6.40
N GLY A 41 12.26 0.81 7.73
CA GLY A 41 11.31 1.46 8.63
C GLY A 41 11.40 2.98 8.53
N LEU A 42 10.29 3.65 8.23
CA LEU A 42 10.25 5.11 8.04
C LEU A 42 10.77 5.88 9.29
N SER A 43 10.64 5.32 10.49
CA SER A 43 11.17 5.88 11.72
C SER A 43 12.71 5.87 11.82
N GLN A 44 13.38 5.02 11.03
CA GLN A 44 14.82 4.81 11.04
C GLN A 44 15.55 5.56 9.93
N ILE A 45 14.80 6.16 8.99
CA ILE A 45 15.35 6.86 7.84
C ILE A 45 15.80 8.26 8.25
N GLU A 46 17.03 8.64 7.92
CA GLU A 46 17.49 10.02 7.97
C GLU A 46 17.31 10.66 6.58
N PRO A 47 16.33 11.57 6.37
CA PRO A 47 15.97 12.03 5.03
C PRO A 47 17.12 12.62 4.21
N SER A 48 18.04 13.33 4.84
CA SER A 48 19.18 13.97 4.16
C SER A 48 20.30 12.98 3.80
N ALA A 49 20.40 11.85 4.50
CA ALA A 49 21.45 10.86 4.28
C ALA A 49 20.96 9.71 3.39
N ASP A 50 19.77 9.20 3.66
CA ASP A 50 19.26 7.95 3.11
C ASP A 50 18.37 8.11 1.89
N LEU A 51 17.76 9.29 1.72
CA LEU A 51 16.87 9.58 0.61
C LEU A 51 17.50 10.58 -0.36
N LYS A 52 17.39 10.28 -1.64
CA LYS A 52 17.81 11.17 -2.73
C LYS A 52 16.64 11.38 -3.67
N LEU A 53 16.49 12.58 -4.22
CA LEU A 53 15.52 12.83 -5.27
C LEU A 53 16.11 12.42 -6.62
N ARG A 54 15.38 11.59 -7.36
CA ARG A 54 15.72 11.22 -8.73
C ARG A 54 14.58 11.58 -9.66
N ARG A 55 14.91 12.22 -10.77
CA ARG A 55 13.95 12.44 -11.87
C ARG A 55 13.45 11.11 -12.41
N THR A 56 12.14 11.03 -12.58
CA THR A 56 11.45 9.89 -13.18
C THR A 56 10.90 10.30 -14.54
N PHE A 57 9.61 10.07 -14.81
CA PHE A 57 8.95 10.45 -16.06
C PHE A 57 8.46 11.90 -15.99
N TYR A 58 8.68 12.65 -17.07
CA TYR A 58 8.40 14.10 -17.14
C TYR A 58 9.14 14.88 -16.04
N ASP A 59 8.46 15.85 -15.41
CA ASP A 59 8.99 16.67 -14.32
C ASP A 59 8.77 16.06 -12.93
N ASN A 60 8.40 14.76 -12.87
CA ASN A 60 8.15 14.07 -11.61
C ASN A 60 9.44 13.48 -11.04
N GLU A 61 9.54 13.48 -9.72
CA GLU A 61 10.66 12.98 -8.97
C GLU A 61 10.19 11.85 -8.04
N ALA A 62 11.03 10.84 -7.86
CA ALA A 62 10.84 9.82 -6.85
C ALA A 62 11.98 9.90 -5.84
N PHE A 63 11.67 9.62 -4.59
CA PHE A 63 12.70 9.39 -3.60
C PHE A 63 13.32 8.03 -3.88
N VAL A 64 14.64 7.97 -3.87
CA VAL A 64 15.42 6.76 -4.04
C VAL A 64 16.32 6.54 -2.84
N ASN A 65 16.51 5.28 -2.46
CA ASN A 65 17.38 4.89 -1.37
C ASN A 65 18.86 5.00 -1.75
N ASN A 66 19.75 4.65 -0.82
CA ASN A 66 21.21 4.60 -1.04
C ASN A 66 21.65 3.65 -2.18
N ARG A 67 20.79 2.70 -2.57
CA ARG A 67 21.01 1.78 -3.70
C ARG A 67 20.49 2.31 -5.03
N ASN A 68 19.96 3.55 -5.05
CA ASN A 68 19.34 4.18 -6.22
C ASN A 68 18.08 3.41 -6.71
N GLU A 69 17.40 2.71 -5.81
CA GLU A 69 16.11 2.07 -6.04
C GLU A 69 14.99 2.97 -5.49
N GLU A 70 13.76 2.88 -6.03
CA GLU A 70 12.63 3.65 -5.47
C GLU A 70 12.48 3.36 -3.98
N ALA A 71 12.42 4.41 -3.17
CA ALA A 71 12.37 4.32 -1.72
C ALA A 71 11.02 3.72 -1.30
N ARG A 72 11.06 2.42 -1.00
CA ARG A 72 9.95 1.66 -0.42
C ARG A 72 10.16 1.58 1.07
N LEU A 73 9.27 2.22 1.81
CA LEU A 73 9.36 2.34 3.26
C LEU A 73 8.23 1.59 3.94
N GLN A 74 8.49 1.18 5.18
CA GLN A 74 7.54 0.55 6.08
C GLN A 74 7.05 1.57 7.10
N LEU A 75 5.75 1.62 7.33
CA LEU A 75 5.17 2.47 8.35
C LEU A 75 4.08 1.74 9.13
N ILE A 76 3.83 2.21 10.34
CA ILE A 76 2.70 1.78 11.17
C ILE A 76 1.84 2.98 11.51
N GLY A 77 0.57 2.74 11.78
CA GLY A 77 -0.32 3.75 12.30
C GLY A 77 -1.71 3.19 12.56
N GLU A 78 -2.58 4.05 13.05
CA GLU A 78 -3.99 3.73 13.25
C GLU A 78 -4.84 4.55 12.28
N PHE A 79 -5.83 3.95 11.64
CA PHE A 79 -6.75 4.72 10.79
C PHE A 79 -7.46 5.81 11.59
N SER A 80 -7.37 7.05 11.11
CA SER A 80 -8.00 8.19 11.75
C SER A 80 -9.53 8.17 11.61
N GLN A 81 -10.17 9.10 12.31
CA GLN A 81 -11.61 9.27 12.27
C GLN A 81 -12.15 9.47 10.85
N GLY A 82 -13.29 8.84 10.57
CA GLY A 82 -13.96 8.94 9.27
C GLY A 82 -13.36 8.07 8.17
N THR A 83 -12.39 7.21 8.49
CA THR A 83 -11.85 6.25 7.52
C THR A 83 -12.93 5.25 7.12
N ASN A 84 -13.28 5.25 5.83
CA ASN A 84 -14.20 4.31 5.22
C ASN A 84 -13.77 3.92 3.81
N VAL A 85 -14.33 2.83 3.31
CA VAL A 85 -14.17 2.44 1.90
C VAL A 85 -15.39 2.89 1.15
N HIS A 86 -15.17 3.76 0.18
CA HIS A 86 -16.21 4.18 -0.74
C HIS A 86 -15.75 3.92 -2.18
N PRO A 87 -16.63 3.43 -3.08
CA PRO A 87 -16.27 3.05 -4.45
C PRO A 87 -15.84 4.25 -5.30
N THR A 88 -16.29 5.46 -4.96
CA THR A 88 -15.82 6.69 -5.61
C THR A 88 -14.45 7.16 -5.09
N GLY A 89 -13.86 6.47 -4.11
CA GLY A 89 -12.59 6.85 -3.50
C GLY A 89 -12.55 8.33 -3.09
N ASN A 90 -11.51 9.03 -3.52
CA ASN A 90 -11.30 10.46 -3.33
C ASN A 90 -11.99 11.36 -4.37
N HIS A 91 -12.81 10.80 -5.25
CA HIS A 91 -13.53 11.58 -6.25
C HIS A 91 -14.56 12.44 -5.53
N VAL A 92 -14.23 13.72 -5.37
CA VAL A 92 -15.15 14.73 -4.85
C VAL A 92 -16.27 14.86 -5.87
N LEU A 93 -17.48 14.49 -5.47
CA LEU A 93 -18.66 15.03 -6.15
C LEU A 93 -18.56 16.54 -5.94
N VAL A 94 -18.21 17.29 -6.98
CA VAL A 94 -18.09 18.74 -6.91
C VAL A 94 -19.47 19.28 -6.58
N THR A 95 -19.73 19.47 -5.29
CA THR A 95 -20.78 20.35 -4.83
C THR A 95 -20.28 21.75 -5.15
N THR A 96 -20.80 22.36 -6.20
CA THR A 96 -20.48 23.74 -6.60
C THR A 96 -20.94 24.73 -5.52
N SER A 97 -20.28 24.75 -4.36
CA SER A 97 -20.55 25.71 -3.29
C SER A 97 -19.94 27.09 -3.55
N THR A 98 -19.22 27.27 -4.66
CA THR A 98 -18.72 28.59 -5.07
C THR A 98 -19.82 29.52 -5.60
N TYR A 99 -21.06 29.02 -5.77
CA TYR A 99 -22.22 29.85 -6.08
C TYR A 99 -23.36 29.54 -5.11
N PRO A 100 -23.58 30.34 -4.06
CA PRO A 100 -24.67 30.14 -3.08
C PRO A 100 -26.08 30.34 -3.66
N HIS A 101 -26.21 30.47 -4.98
CA HIS A 101 -27.48 30.70 -5.68
C HIS A 101 -27.80 29.64 -6.76
N PHE A 102 -26.99 28.57 -6.87
CA PHE A 102 -27.31 27.48 -7.78
C PHE A 102 -28.07 26.36 -7.05
N ILE A 103 -29.25 26.05 -7.57
CA ILE A 103 -30.23 25.13 -7.00
C ILE A 103 -29.59 23.73 -6.81
N PRO A 104 -29.72 23.08 -5.62
CA PRO A 104 -29.14 21.76 -5.34
C PRO A 104 -29.61 20.63 -6.27
N GLU A 105 -30.74 20.81 -6.98
CA GLU A 105 -31.31 19.81 -7.90
C GLU A 105 -30.50 19.59 -9.19
N GLN A 106 -29.57 20.48 -9.54
CA GLN A 106 -28.69 20.32 -10.70
C GLN A 106 -27.21 20.24 -10.31
N MET A 107 -26.90 19.54 -9.21
CA MET A 107 -25.55 18.98 -9.09
C MET A 107 -25.35 18.00 -10.24
N GLN A 108 -24.76 18.48 -11.33
CA GLN A 108 -24.31 17.64 -12.43
C GLN A 108 -23.18 16.77 -11.88
N ARG A 109 -23.58 15.61 -11.34
CA ARG A 109 -22.66 14.57 -10.92
C ARG A 109 -21.92 14.14 -12.18
N VAL A 110 -20.67 14.57 -12.33
CA VAL A 110 -19.80 13.99 -13.35
C VAL A 110 -19.59 12.55 -12.95
N ALA A 111 -20.21 11.65 -13.70
CA ALA A 111 -20.06 10.22 -13.49
C ALA A 111 -18.59 9.85 -13.67
N ILE A 112 -18.12 8.93 -12.84
CA ILE A 112 -16.76 8.41 -12.90
C ILE A 112 -16.64 7.55 -14.16
N GLY A 113 -15.88 8.03 -15.12
CA GLY A 113 -15.58 7.34 -16.37
C GLY A 113 -14.24 6.62 -16.35
N ASP A 114 -13.97 5.90 -17.43
CA ASP A 114 -12.79 5.03 -17.60
C ASP A 114 -11.42 5.71 -17.39
N LYS A 115 -11.36 7.03 -17.59
CA LYS A 115 -10.13 7.83 -17.51
C LYS A 115 -9.90 8.42 -16.13
N ASP A 116 -10.88 8.33 -15.24
CA ASP A 116 -10.81 8.96 -13.93
C ASP A 116 -9.85 8.20 -13.01
N LYS A 117 -8.99 8.97 -12.36
CA LYS A 117 -7.90 8.46 -11.52
C LYS A 117 -8.36 8.29 -10.08
N VAL A 118 -9.36 7.44 -9.88
CA VAL A 118 -9.97 7.21 -8.56
C VAL A 118 -9.00 6.46 -7.64
N LYS A 119 -8.72 7.02 -6.45
CA LYS A 119 -7.83 6.45 -5.44
C LYS A 119 -8.51 6.46 -4.07
N TRP A 120 -8.06 5.63 -3.14
CA TRP A 120 -8.34 5.87 -1.72
C TRP A 120 -7.28 6.77 -1.15
N ASN A 121 -7.70 7.68 -0.29
CA ASN A 121 -6.82 8.44 0.58
C ASN A 121 -7.11 7.99 2.00
N TRP A 122 -6.07 7.58 2.70
CA TRP A 122 -6.15 7.20 4.10
C TRP A 122 -5.31 8.15 4.92
N THR A 123 -5.81 8.38 6.12
CA THR A 123 -5.13 9.19 7.11
C THR A 123 -4.86 8.31 8.32
N LEU A 124 -3.61 8.31 8.74
CA LEU A 124 -3.14 7.59 9.90
C LEU A 124 -2.84 8.56 11.03
N ARG A 125 -3.08 8.11 12.26
CA ARG A 125 -2.73 8.80 13.51
C ARG A 125 -1.87 7.88 14.39
N CYS A 126 -1.32 8.46 15.46
CA CYS A 126 -0.63 7.70 16.50
C CYS A 126 -1.56 6.59 17.02
N PRO A 127 -1.09 5.34 17.15
CA PRO A 127 -1.90 4.27 17.72
C PRO A 127 -2.37 4.58 19.14
N THR A 128 -3.66 4.35 19.40
CA THR A 128 -4.26 4.64 20.71
C THR A 128 -3.62 3.78 21.80
N ASN A 129 -3.22 4.39 22.93
CA ASN A 129 -2.53 3.74 24.05
C ASN A 129 -1.21 3.06 23.65
N ALA A 130 -0.51 3.57 22.64
CA ALA A 130 0.81 3.07 22.28
C ALA A 130 1.77 3.19 23.48
N PRO A 131 2.63 2.18 23.75
CA PRO A 131 3.72 2.33 24.69
C PRO A 131 4.71 3.40 24.20
N PRO A 132 5.52 4.00 25.11
CA PRO A 132 6.45 5.08 24.77
C PRO A 132 7.33 4.80 23.55
N ASP A 133 7.85 3.58 23.41
CA ASP A 133 8.69 3.20 22.27
C ASP A 133 7.94 3.24 20.92
N LEU A 134 6.65 2.87 20.90
CA LEU A 134 5.82 2.95 19.69
C LEU A 134 5.34 4.38 19.42
N GLU A 135 5.08 5.18 20.46
CA GLU A 135 4.80 6.61 20.32
C GLU A 135 6.00 7.36 19.73
N GLU A 136 7.20 7.13 20.28
CA GLU A 136 8.45 7.69 19.75
C GLU A 136 8.65 7.27 18.30
N MET A 137 8.43 6.00 17.98
CA MET A 137 8.49 5.54 16.59
C MET A 137 7.48 6.25 15.69
N TRP A 138 6.25 6.50 16.14
CA TRP A 138 5.26 7.31 15.40
C TRP A 138 5.77 8.73 15.16
N HIS A 139 6.24 9.42 16.18
CA HIS A 139 6.75 10.78 16.06
C HIS A 139 7.99 10.87 15.17
N ASN A 140 8.84 9.84 15.17
CA ASN A 140 9.98 9.73 14.27
C ASN A 140 9.50 9.59 12.81
N GLN A 141 8.49 8.78 12.52
CA GLN A 141 7.91 8.68 11.17
C GLN A 141 7.38 10.03 10.67
N VAL A 142 6.61 10.74 11.50
CA VAL A 142 6.10 12.09 11.22
C VAL A 142 7.24 13.06 10.95
N THR A 143 8.28 13.03 11.79
CA THR A 143 9.44 13.91 11.68
C THR A 143 10.27 13.64 10.44
N THR A 144 10.53 12.38 10.11
CA THR A 144 11.21 11.97 8.88
C THR A 144 10.48 12.51 7.65
N LEU A 145 9.16 12.31 7.57
CA LEU A 145 8.37 12.81 6.44
C LEU A 145 8.38 14.34 6.36
N PHE A 146 8.27 15.03 7.50
CA PHE A 146 8.30 16.49 7.53
C PHE A 146 9.66 17.04 7.09
N ASN A 147 10.76 16.45 7.58
CA ASN A 147 12.12 16.87 7.24
C ASN A 147 12.53 16.53 5.80
N ALA A 148 11.84 15.57 5.16
CA ALA A 148 12.01 15.28 3.75
C ALA A 148 11.38 16.32 2.81
N ILE A 149 10.51 17.21 3.33
CA ILE A 149 9.91 18.29 2.55
C ILE A 149 10.90 19.47 2.47
N GLN A 150 11.15 19.97 1.27
CA GLN A 150 11.99 21.16 1.10
C GLN A 150 11.29 22.39 1.69
N SER A 151 12.00 23.21 2.47
CA SER A 151 11.41 24.37 3.19
C SER A 151 10.66 25.35 2.28
N GLN A 152 11.15 25.54 1.05
CA GLN A 152 10.52 26.38 0.03
C GLN A 152 9.16 25.85 -0.46
N ASP A 153 8.91 24.55 -0.32
CA ASP A 153 7.69 23.91 -0.77
C ASP A 153 6.59 23.92 0.29
N LEU A 154 6.91 24.13 1.57
CA LEU A 154 5.91 24.12 2.66
C LEU A 154 4.77 25.12 2.46
N VAL A 155 5.05 26.26 1.81
CA VAL A 155 4.05 27.32 1.56
C VAL A 155 3.31 27.10 0.23
N SER A 156 3.92 26.39 -0.73
CA SER A 156 3.44 26.30 -2.11
C SER A 156 2.92 24.91 -2.51
N ALA A 157 3.13 23.90 -1.67
CA ALA A 157 2.70 22.54 -1.94
C ALA A 157 1.18 22.41 -1.88
N ASN A 158 0.60 21.76 -2.88
CA ASN A 158 -0.84 21.48 -2.91
C ASN A 158 -1.23 20.33 -1.96
N THR A 159 -0.30 19.43 -1.66
CA THR A 159 -0.53 18.25 -0.82
C THR A 159 0.77 17.86 -0.15
N ILE A 160 0.69 17.58 1.15
CA ILE A 160 1.80 17.16 2.00
C ILE A 160 1.44 15.83 2.66
N TRP A 161 2.46 15.00 2.88
CA TRP A 161 2.30 13.68 3.53
C TRP A 161 1.87 13.77 4.99
N VAL A 162 2.11 14.91 5.64
CA VAL A 162 1.95 15.07 7.07
C VAL A 162 1.21 16.35 7.35
N SER A 163 0.15 16.26 8.15
CA SER A 163 -0.43 17.42 8.81
C SER A 163 0.05 17.44 10.24
N ARG A 164 0.88 18.44 10.56
CA ARG A 164 1.26 18.74 11.94
C ARG A 164 0.25 19.70 12.55
N SER A 165 -0.27 19.36 13.71
CA SER A 165 -1.06 20.33 14.45
C SER A 165 -0.16 21.39 15.07
N VAL A 166 -0.53 22.65 14.90
CA VAL A 166 0.16 23.78 15.55
C VAL A 166 -0.28 23.92 17.02
N ALA A 167 -1.44 23.37 17.37
CA ALA A 167 -1.95 23.31 18.73
C ALA A 167 -1.81 21.88 19.27
N ASP A 168 -1.40 21.74 20.54
CA ASP A 168 -1.26 20.46 21.25
C ASP A 168 -2.58 19.64 21.33
N GLU A 169 -3.69 20.18 20.82
CA GLU A 169 -5.01 19.58 20.85
C GLU A 169 -5.28 18.58 19.71
N LEU A 170 -4.56 18.65 18.57
CA LEU A 170 -4.77 17.71 17.46
C LEU A 170 -3.54 16.83 17.24
N SER A 171 -3.76 15.54 17.02
CA SER A 171 -2.69 14.59 16.74
C SER A 171 -2.06 14.86 15.37
N ASP A 172 -0.74 14.63 15.25
CA ASP A 172 -0.07 14.57 13.96
C ASP A 172 -0.67 13.46 13.09
N LEU A 173 -0.85 13.74 11.80
CA LEU A 173 -1.47 12.83 10.85
C LEU A 173 -0.53 12.52 9.68
N ILE A 174 -0.52 11.26 9.23
CA ILE A 174 0.16 10.83 8.00
C ILE A 174 -0.90 10.51 6.94
N HIS A 175 -0.79 11.12 5.77
CA HIS A 175 -1.67 10.91 4.62
C HIS A 175 -1.00 10.02 3.58
N MET A 176 -1.68 8.94 3.20
CA MET A 176 -1.26 8.04 2.13
C MET A 176 -2.39 7.79 1.15
N SER A 177 -2.05 7.48 -0.09
CA SER A 177 -3.02 7.18 -1.15
C SER A 177 -2.77 5.80 -1.74
N SER A 178 -3.81 5.15 -2.24
CA SER A 178 -3.65 3.94 -3.05
C SER A 178 -3.25 4.30 -4.49
N GLU A 179 -2.74 3.32 -5.23
CA GLU A 179 -2.81 3.40 -6.70
C GLU A 179 -4.28 3.44 -7.18
N HIS A 180 -4.53 3.74 -8.46
CA HIS A 180 -5.89 3.79 -9.01
C HIS A 180 -6.65 2.49 -8.73
N ILE A 181 -7.89 2.63 -8.27
CA ILE A 181 -8.77 1.52 -7.90
C ILE A 181 -9.33 0.87 -9.17
N TYR A 182 -9.63 1.67 -10.20
CA TYR A 182 -10.11 1.20 -11.49
C TYR A 182 -9.01 1.31 -12.56
N LYS A 183 -8.98 0.34 -13.48
CA LYS A 183 -8.15 0.35 -14.68
C LYS A 183 -8.96 -0.12 -15.87
N SER A 184 -8.93 0.64 -16.95
CA SER A 184 -9.26 0.12 -18.27
C SER A 184 -8.05 -0.61 -18.84
N PRO A 185 -8.11 -1.92 -19.13
CA PRO A 185 -7.05 -2.60 -19.83
C PRO A 185 -6.88 -1.92 -21.19
N SER A 186 -5.68 -1.41 -21.47
CA SER A 186 -5.34 -0.78 -22.75
C SER A 186 -5.73 -1.72 -23.88
N ARG A 187 -6.64 -1.29 -24.76
CA ARG A 187 -7.04 -2.04 -25.97
C ARG A 187 -5.87 -2.01 -26.97
N GLY A 188 -4.84 -2.81 -26.72
CA GLY A 188 -3.69 -2.97 -27.60
C GLY A 188 -2.34 -2.70 -26.92
N HIS A 189 -1.47 -3.71 -26.99
CA HIS A 189 -0.02 -3.62 -26.87
C HIS A 189 0.68 -3.39 -25.52
N ASP A 190 0.01 -3.50 -24.38
CA ASP A 190 0.72 -3.77 -23.13
C ASP A 190 1.04 -5.28 -23.03
N ILE A 191 1.86 -5.77 -23.97
CA ILE A 191 2.76 -6.88 -23.66
C ILE A 191 3.47 -6.42 -22.39
N PRO A 192 3.43 -7.17 -21.28
CA PRO A 192 4.19 -6.78 -20.10
C PRO A 192 5.60 -6.53 -20.60
N SER A 193 6.06 -5.29 -20.46
CA SER A 193 7.47 -4.97 -20.63
C SER A 193 8.16 -5.78 -19.54
N GLN A 194 8.46 -7.05 -19.86
CA GLN A 194 9.73 -7.63 -19.56
C GLN A 194 10.69 -6.57 -20.09
N LYS A 195 11.08 -5.64 -19.21
CA LYS A 195 12.33 -4.94 -19.33
C LYS A 195 13.30 -6.08 -19.63
N MET A 196 13.66 -6.21 -20.91
CA MET A 196 14.84 -6.92 -21.30
C MET A 196 15.91 -6.21 -20.51
N VAL A 197 16.25 -6.76 -19.35
CA VAL A 197 17.53 -6.56 -18.73
C VAL A 197 18.47 -7.01 -19.84
N LYS A 198 18.92 -6.06 -20.66
CA LYS A 198 20.15 -6.21 -21.42
C LYS A 198 21.16 -6.53 -20.34
N LYS A 199 21.40 -7.83 -20.17
CA LYS A 199 22.50 -8.37 -19.40
C LYS A 199 23.71 -7.70 -20.04
N HIS A 200 24.20 -6.63 -19.44
CA HIS A 200 25.51 -6.10 -19.77
C HIS A 200 26.47 -7.19 -19.35
N SER A 201 26.79 -8.06 -20.31
CA SER A 201 27.89 -9.00 -20.20
C SER A 201 29.17 -8.17 -20.17
N PHE A 202 29.60 -7.79 -18.97
CA PHE A 202 30.99 -7.44 -18.72
C PHE A 202 31.80 -8.74 -18.78
N SER A 203 32.05 -9.24 -19.99
CA SER A 203 33.13 -10.17 -20.25
C SER A 203 34.35 -9.35 -20.63
N ALA A 204 35.14 -8.98 -19.63
CA ALA A 204 36.50 -8.54 -19.84
C ALA A 204 37.27 -9.72 -20.45
N LYS A 205 37.78 -9.52 -21.67
CA LYS A 205 38.75 -10.37 -22.33
C LYS A 205 39.96 -10.55 -21.40
N ARG A 206 40.22 -11.78 -20.99
CA ARG A 206 41.59 -12.24 -20.72
C ARG A 206 41.86 -13.38 -21.68
N GLU A 207 42.64 -13.05 -22.70
CA GLU A 207 43.28 -14.01 -23.59
C GLU A 207 44.20 -14.89 -22.75
N LEU A 208 44.14 -16.20 -22.98
CA LEU A 208 45.28 -17.12 -22.98
C LEU A 208 44.79 -18.49 -23.50
N SER A 209 45.15 -18.75 -24.76
CA SER A 209 45.76 -20.00 -25.23
C SER A 209 45.16 -21.35 -24.81
N GLY A 210 44.59 -22.06 -25.79
CA GLY A 210 45.05 -23.42 -26.12
C GLY A 210 44.06 -24.58 -25.95
N GLY A 211 43.74 -25.25 -27.07
CA GLY A 211 43.74 -26.71 -27.10
C GLY A 211 42.40 -27.45 -27.17
N ASP A 212 42.12 -27.97 -28.37
CA ASP A 212 41.49 -29.26 -28.70
C ASP A 212 39.97 -29.53 -28.56
N LYS A 213 39.35 -29.57 -29.75
CA LYS A 213 38.59 -30.68 -30.36
C LYS A 213 37.97 -31.73 -29.42
N SER A 214 36.64 -31.86 -29.45
CA SER A 214 35.98 -33.13 -29.79
C SER A 214 34.48 -32.96 -30.05
N THR A 215 33.98 -33.91 -30.83
CA THR A 215 32.74 -33.98 -31.60
C THR A 215 31.53 -34.53 -30.84
N ARG A 216 30.34 -34.22 -31.40
CA ARG A 216 29.26 -35.17 -31.79
C ARG A 216 27.96 -35.19 -30.96
N ALA A 217 26.87 -34.98 -31.72
CA ALA A 217 25.51 -35.56 -31.63
C ALA A 217 24.61 -35.21 -30.43
N SER A 218 23.28 -35.23 -30.49
CA SER A 218 22.20 -35.18 -31.49
C SER A 218 20.88 -35.35 -30.69
N LYS A 219 19.75 -34.89 -31.25
CA LYS A 219 18.33 -35.21 -30.91
C LYS A 219 17.72 -34.39 -29.75
N LYS A 220 16.45 -33.99 -29.71
CA LYS A 220 15.28 -33.84 -30.63
C LYS A 220 14.17 -33.23 -29.73
N PRO A 221 13.24 -32.37 -30.20
CA PRO A 221 12.23 -31.74 -29.34
C PRO A 221 10.95 -32.58 -29.24
N ILE A 222 10.22 -32.47 -28.12
CA ILE A 222 8.85 -32.99 -27.94
C ILE A 222 7.90 -31.81 -27.67
N SER A 223 6.75 -31.91 -28.32
CA SER A 223 5.67 -30.96 -28.54
C SER A 223 4.89 -30.55 -27.28
N ALA A 224 4.41 -29.30 -27.29
CA ALA A 224 3.36 -28.80 -26.41
C ALA A 224 2.00 -28.98 -27.09
N GLU A 225 1.05 -29.63 -26.41
CA GLU A 225 -0.35 -29.70 -26.82
C GLU A 225 -1.12 -28.52 -26.21
N SER A 226 -1.81 -27.81 -27.10
CA SER A 226 -2.71 -26.69 -26.84
C SER A 226 -4.09 -27.22 -26.48
N SER A 227 -4.68 -26.73 -25.39
CA SER A 227 -6.09 -26.97 -25.06
C SER A 227 -6.82 -25.64 -24.91
N THR A 228 -7.68 -25.36 -25.87
CA THR A 228 -8.70 -24.31 -25.91
C THR A 228 -9.89 -24.67 -25.01
N PRO A 229 -10.46 -23.74 -24.22
CA PRO A 229 -11.77 -23.94 -23.61
C PRO A 229 -12.88 -23.27 -24.44
N THR A 230 -13.95 -24.02 -24.62
CA THR A 230 -15.22 -23.64 -25.23
C THR A 230 -16.10 -22.82 -24.28
N LEU A 231 -16.74 -21.80 -24.85
CA LEU A 231 -17.68 -20.89 -24.19
C LEU A 231 -18.94 -21.62 -23.74
N SER A 232 -19.30 -21.49 -22.46
CA SER A 232 -20.67 -21.71 -21.98
C SER A 232 -21.08 -20.52 -21.10
N SER A 233 -22.15 -19.87 -21.53
CA SER A 233 -22.79 -18.75 -20.88
C SER A 233 -23.69 -19.29 -19.78
N ASP A 234 -23.41 -18.93 -18.53
CA ASP A 234 -24.32 -19.19 -17.42
C ASP A 234 -24.35 -17.96 -16.50
N ASP A 235 -25.54 -17.38 -16.37
CA ASP A 235 -25.84 -16.16 -15.63
C ASP A 235 -26.03 -16.48 -14.14
N SER A 236 -25.01 -17.13 -13.58
CA SER A 236 -24.90 -17.40 -12.15
C SER A 236 -24.27 -16.19 -11.49
N GLN A 237 -24.84 -15.71 -10.37
CA GLN A 237 -24.14 -14.80 -9.47
C GLN A 237 -22.73 -15.35 -9.29
N ALA A 238 -21.74 -14.64 -9.85
CA ALA A 238 -20.37 -15.09 -9.86
C ALA A 238 -19.86 -15.06 -8.42
N THR A 239 -20.09 -16.15 -7.68
CA THR A 239 -19.23 -16.56 -6.59
C THR A 239 -17.88 -16.79 -7.24
N VAL A 240 -17.10 -15.72 -7.34
CA VAL A 240 -15.71 -15.75 -7.79
C VAL A 240 -15.07 -16.83 -6.95
N SER A 241 -14.72 -17.95 -7.57
CA SER A 241 -14.04 -19.04 -6.90
C SER A 241 -12.78 -18.43 -6.28
N VAL A 242 -12.73 -18.46 -4.94
CA VAL A 242 -11.70 -17.83 -4.09
C VAL A 242 -10.28 -18.28 -4.47
N THR A 243 -10.17 -19.33 -5.28
CA THR A 243 -8.96 -20.04 -5.67
C THR A 243 -7.89 -19.21 -6.40
N HIS A 244 -8.18 -17.99 -6.90
CA HIS A 244 -7.18 -17.18 -7.63
C HIS A 244 -7.17 -15.67 -7.31
N LEU A 245 -7.40 -15.27 -6.06
CA LEU A 245 -7.16 -13.87 -5.66
C LEU A 245 -5.66 -13.62 -5.46
N ALA A 246 -5.08 -12.78 -6.31
CA ALA A 246 -3.71 -12.29 -6.20
C ALA A 246 -3.66 -10.77 -6.32
N PRO A 247 -2.72 -10.07 -5.65
CA PRO A 247 -2.53 -8.63 -5.84
C PRO A 247 -2.34 -8.28 -7.33
N GLY A 248 -3.00 -7.23 -7.78
CA GLY A 248 -3.00 -6.78 -9.17
C GLY A 248 -4.01 -7.47 -10.10
N ALA A 249 -4.72 -8.51 -9.63
CA ALA A 249 -5.78 -9.14 -10.42
C ALA A 249 -6.85 -8.11 -10.83
N LEU A 250 -7.36 -8.25 -12.06
CA LEU A 250 -8.38 -7.38 -12.63
C LEU A 250 -9.76 -8.03 -12.47
N LEU A 251 -10.60 -7.41 -11.66
CA LEU A 251 -11.86 -7.96 -11.21
C LEU A 251 -13.06 -7.13 -11.73
N PRO A 252 -14.28 -7.69 -11.74
CA PRO A 252 -15.49 -6.92 -11.99
C PRO A 252 -15.66 -5.79 -10.95
N PRO A 253 -15.91 -4.54 -11.37
CA PRO A 253 -16.15 -3.43 -10.44
C PRO A 253 -17.32 -3.63 -9.47
N SER A 254 -18.31 -4.44 -9.85
CA SER A 254 -19.48 -4.79 -9.01
C SER A 254 -19.13 -5.53 -7.71
N LEU A 255 -17.90 -6.04 -7.57
CA LEU A 255 -17.43 -6.62 -6.31
C LEU A 255 -17.19 -5.58 -5.21
N LEU A 256 -17.06 -4.30 -5.55
CA LEU A 256 -16.86 -3.25 -4.57
C LEU A 256 -18.22 -2.75 -4.06
N PRO A 257 -18.50 -2.81 -2.74
CA PRO A 257 -19.79 -2.37 -2.19
C PRO A 257 -20.10 -0.91 -2.54
N GLY A 258 -21.37 -0.64 -2.83
CA GLY A 258 -21.85 0.67 -3.28
C GLY A 258 -21.51 1.03 -4.73
N TYR A 259 -20.79 0.18 -5.47
CA TYR A 259 -20.51 0.40 -6.89
C TYR A 259 -21.81 0.33 -7.72
N GLY A 260 -21.98 1.26 -8.65
CA GLY A 260 -23.13 1.32 -9.56
C GLY A 260 -23.92 2.62 -9.50
N GLY A 261 -25.07 2.63 -10.19
CA GLY A 261 -25.91 3.82 -10.39
C GLY A 261 -25.25 4.89 -11.26
N HIS A 262 -25.85 6.07 -11.34
CA HIS A 262 -25.40 7.20 -12.18
C HIS A 262 -24.06 7.83 -11.77
N ALA A 263 -23.43 7.32 -10.70
CA ALA A 263 -22.13 7.81 -10.26
C ALA A 263 -20.96 7.24 -11.08
N PHE A 264 -21.20 6.22 -11.89
CA PHE A 264 -20.20 5.57 -12.72
C PHE A 264 -20.70 5.46 -14.17
N ASP A 265 -19.87 5.91 -15.10
CA ASP A 265 -20.03 5.74 -16.55
C ASP A 265 -18.82 4.95 -17.08
N HIS A 266 -18.59 3.80 -16.44
CA HIS A 266 -17.52 2.89 -16.81
C HIS A 266 -17.93 2.04 -18.02
N SER A 267 -17.05 1.92 -19.00
CA SER A 267 -17.21 0.92 -20.04
C SER A 267 -17.13 -0.50 -19.46
N PRO A 268 -17.68 -1.52 -20.16
CA PRO A 268 -17.56 -2.92 -19.75
C PRO A 268 -16.10 -3.41 -19.63
N SER A 269 -15.16 -2.71 -20.28
CA SER A 269 -13.73 -3.00 -20.17
C SER A 269 -13.13 -2.60 -18.84
N THR A 270 -13.66 -1.61 -18.12
CA THR A 270 -13.10 -1.16 -16.85
C THR A 270 -13.15 -2.25 -15.79
N LYS A 271 -12.00 -2.46 -15.13
CA LYS A 271 -11.80 -3.47 -14.09
C LYS A 271 -11.37 -2.83 -12.78
N LEU A 272 -11.78 -3.43 -11.69
CA LEU A 272 -11.31 -3.16 -10.34
C LEU A 272 -9.96 -3.86 -10.12
N VAL A 273 -8.97 -3.14 -9.59
CA VAL A 273 -7.66 -3.71 -9.30
C VAL A 273 -7.63 -4.28 -7.89
N MET A 274 -7.30 -5.56 -7.76
CA MET A 274 -7.06 -6.21 -6.47
C MET A 274 -5.86 -5.57 -5.76
N LYS A 275 -6.08 -4.93 -4.62
CA LYS A 275 -5.00 -4.36 -3.79
C LYS A 275 -4.40 -5.42 -2.86
N ASP A 276 -3.12 -5.27 -2.52
CA ASP A 276 -2.46 -6.13 -1.53
C ASP A 276 -2.81 -5.68 -0.11
N ILE A 277 -4.10 -5.82 0.24
CA ILE A 277 -4.64 -5.49 1.56
C ILE A 277 -4.95 -6.80 2.27
N ARG A 278 -4.37 -6.99 3.45
CA ARG A 278 -4.36 -8.27 4.15
C ARG A 278 -4.94 -8.17 5.55
N ASP A 279 -5.53 -9.27 5.99
CA ASP A 279 -6.02 -9.43 7.35
C ASP A 279 -4.86 -9.71 8.34
N PRO A 280 -5.12 -9.77 9.66
CA PRO A 280 -4.10 -10.11 10.67
C PRO A 280 -3.43 -11.46 10.44
N ASP A 281 -4.11 -12.38 9.76
CA ASP A 281 -3.61 -13.71 9.41
C ASP A 281 -2.82 -13.72 8.09
N ASN A 282 -2.55 -12.53 7.53
CA ASN A 282 -1.82 -12.32 6.28
C ASN A 282 -2.53 -12.89 5.04
N ASN A 283 -3.83 -13.17 5.12
CA ASN A 283 -4.66 -13.53 3.97
C ASN A 283 -5.10 -12.28 3.23
N LEU A 284 -5.22 -12.40 1.91
CA LEU A 284 -5.64 -11.31 1.06
C LEU A 284 -7.15 -11.05 1.21
N ILE A 285 -7.54 -9.82 1.56
CA ILE A 285 -8.95 -9.45 1.77
C ILE A 285 -9.60 -9.14 0.41
N PRO A 286 -10.69 -9.82 0.02
CA PRO A 286 -11.39 -9.55 -1.23
C PRO A 286 -12.06 -8.16 -1.24
N PRO A 287 -12.29 -7.56 -2.41
CA PRO A 287 -12.89 -6.22 -2.48
C PRO A 287 -14.27 -6.10 -1.84
N SER A 288 -15.04 -7.19 -1.86
CA SER A 288 -16.36 -7.29 -1.23
C SER A 288 -16.31 -7.14 0.29
N ASP A 289 -15.14 -7.36 0.91
CA ASP A 289 -14.94 -7.32 2.35
C ASP A 289 -14.10 -6.12 2.81
N TRP A 290 -13.54 -5.31 1.91
CA TRP A 290 -12.68 -4.17 2.32
C TRP A 290 -13.37 -3.22 3.30
N TRP A 291 -14.67 -2.96 3.15
CA TRP A 291 -15.46 -2.14 4.08
C TRP A 291 -15.50 -2.67 5.52
N LYS A 292 -15.32 -3.98 5.72
CA LYS A 292 -15.29 -4.62 7.05
C LYS A 292 -13.94 -4.43 7.75
N TRP A 293 -12.89 -4.21 6.98
CA TRP A 293 -11.50 -4.26 7.43
C TRP A 293 -10.81 -2.90 7.43
N ILE A 294 -11.26 -1.97 6.59
CA ILE A 294 -10.73 -0.60 6.50
C ILE A 294 -11.71 0.30 7.22
N VAL A 295 -11.53 0.35 8.54
CA VAL A 295 -12.40 1.04 9.49
C VAL A 295 -11.52 1.91 10.38
N GLU A 296 -12.06 3.05 10.79
CA GLU A 296 -11.49 3.88 11.84
C GLU A 296 -10.99 3.06 13.04
N GLY A 297 -9.82 3.45 13.56
CA GLY A 297 -9.23 2.85 14.73
C GLY A 297 -8.48 1.54 14.48
N ASN A 298 -8.60 0.91 13.30
CA ASN A 298 -7.83 -0.31 13.02
C ASN A 298 -6.34 0.03 12.96
N LEU A 299 -5.54 -0.83 13.59
CA LEU A 299 -4.08 -0.74 13.57
C LEU A 299 -3.56 -1.34 12.27
N VAL A 300 -2.68 -0.62 11.58
CA VAL A 300 -2.17 -1.04 10.28
C VAL A 300 -0.65 -0.97 10.20
N TYR A 301 -0.10 -1.90 9.43
CA TYR A 301 1.24 -1.86 8.89
C TYR A 301 1.14 -1.69 7.37
N ALA A 302 1.89 -0.77 6.80
CA ALA A 302 1.86 -0.51 5.36
C ALA A 302 3.26 -0.40 4.78
N THR A 303 3.41 -0.84 3.53
CA THR A 303 4.56 -0.48 2.70
C THR A 303 4.14 0.59 1.69
N VAL A 304 4.93 1.65 1.61
CA VAL A 304 4.64 2.83 0.78
C VAL A 304 5.83 3.21 -0.08
N ASP A 305 5.55 3.71 -1.28
CA ASP A 305 6.55 4.37 -2.13
C ASP A 305 6.37 5.90 -2.03
N MET A 306 7.48 6.62 -1.94
CA MET A 306 7.51 8.09 -1.80
C MET A 306 7.71 8.79 -3.15
N TYR A 307 6.78 9.67 -3.53
CA TYR A 307 6.86 10.45 -4.77
C TYR A 307 6.72 11.96 -4.55
N LEU A 308 7.38 12.72 -5.41
CA LEU A 308 7.26 14.17 -5.53
C LEU A 308 6.81 14.53 -6.95
N TYR A 309 5.56 14.94 -7.09
CA TYR A 309 5.02 15.40 -8.37
C TYR A 309 5.23 16.91 -8.50
N ASN A 310 5.61 17.36 -9.69
CA ASN A 310 5.63 18.78 -10.05
C ASN A 310 4.51 19.05 -11.05
N ILE A 311 3.46 19.72 -10.61
CA ILE A 311 2.28 20.03 -11.42
C ILE A 311 2.23 21.54 -11.59
N ASN A 312 2.61 22.01 -12.78
CA ASN A 312 2.61 23.44 -13.13
C ASN A 312 3.39 24.31 -12.13
N GLY A 313 4.57 23.84 -11.71
CA GLY A 313 5.42 24.55 -10.75
C GLY A 313 5.02 24.36 -9.28
N ARG A 314 3.93 23.63 -9.00
CA ARG A 314 3.53 23.28 -7.64
C ARG A 314 3.94 21.86 -7.31
N LYS A 315 4.63 21.70 -6.18
CA LYS A 315 5.05 20.41 -5.68
C LYS A 315 3.90 19.70 -4.94
N SER A 316 3.79 18.39 -5.11
CA SER A 316 2.83 17.54 -4.42
C SER A 316 3.57 16.31 -3.93
N TYR A 317 3.67 16.20 -2.61
CA TYR A 317 4.32 15.10 -1.92
C TYR A 317 3.25 14.02 -1.73
N VAL A 318 3.42 12.85 -2.37
CA VAL A 318 2.45 11.73 -2.28
C VAL A 318 3.08 10.43 -1.76
N LEU A 319 2.51 9.85 -0.70
CA LEU A 319 2.80 8.47 -0.26
C LEU A 319 1.84 7.55 -1.00
N THR A 320 2.38 6.57 -1.72
CA THR A 320 1.57 5.59 -2.44
C THR A 320 1.68 4.23 -1.79
N MET A 321 0.59 3.75 -1.20
CA MET A 321 0.51 2.42 -0.61
C MET A 321 0.71 1.34 -1.67
N LYS A 322 1.61 0.40 -1.38
CA LYS A 322 1.86 -0.82 -2.15
C LYS A 322 1.24 -2.05 -1.52
N THR A 323 1.49 -2.24 -0.22
CA THR A 323 0.84 -3.28 0.58
C THR A 323 0.34 -2.70 1.91
N MET A 324 -0.67 -3.33 2.47
CA MET A 324 -1.22 -3.00 3.78
C MET A 324 -1.67 -4.27 4.49
N GLN A 325 -1.33 -4.37 5.77
CA GLN A 325 -1.82 -5.43 6.65
C GLN A 325 -2.55 -4.78 7.84
N ILE A 326 -3.77 -5.23 8.09
CA ILE A 326 -4.47 -4.93 9.33
C ILE A 326 -3.84 -5.79 10.43
N LEU A 327 -3.30 -5.16 11.46
CA LEU A 327 -2.66 -5.84 12.59
C LEU A 327 -3.66 -6.18 13.69
N ASP A 328 -4.59 -5.27 13.96
CA ASP A 328 -5.65 -5.45 14.97
C ASP A 328 -6.87 -4.59 14.64
N LYS A 329 -8.07 -5.07 15.03
CA LYS A 329 -9.34 -4.37 14.80
C LYS A 329 -9.70 -3.44 15.95
N SER A 330 -10.28 -2.29 15.64
CA SER A 330 -10.96 -1.46 16.62
C SER A 330 -12.31 -2.07 17.01
N ASP A 331 -12.96 -1.43 17.98
CA ASP A 331 -14.31 -1.77 18.40
C ASP A 331 -15.39 -1.06 17.56
N VAL A 332 -14.97 -0.27 16.56
CA VAL A 332 -15.89 0.45 15.67
C VAL A 332 -16.59 -0.57 14.77
N THR A 333 -17.92 -0.54 14.78
CA THR A 333 -18.71 -1.42 13.92
C THR A 333 -18.64 -0.93 12.47
N PRO A 334 -18.13 -1.74 11.51
CA PRO A 334 -18.10 -1.35 10.11
C PRO A 334 -19.51 -1.17 9.57
N VAL A 335 -19.69 -0.13 8.75
CA VAL A 335 -20.95 0.14 8.05
C VAL A 335 -20.77 -0.20 6.57
N MET A 336 -21.62 -1.08 6.05
CA MET A 336 -21.59 -1.44 4.63
C MET A 336 -22.06 -0.25 3.79
N PRO A 337 -21.32 0.16 2.75
CA PRO A 337 -21.78 1.21 1.85
C PRO A 337 -23.11 0.82 1.19
N ASP A 338 -24.08 1.73 1.24
CA ASP A 338 -25.40 1.48 0.66
C ASP A 338 -25.29 1.19 -0.84
N PRO A 339 -26.00 0.16 -1.34
CA PRO A 339 -26.12 -0.05 -2.78
C PRO A 339 -26.79 1.19 -3.38
N ARG A 340 -26.14 1.79 -4.37
CA ARG A 340 -26.70 2.95 -5.06
C ARG A 340 -27.84 2.47 -5.94
N PRO A 341 -29.07 2.99 -5.77
CA PRO A 341 -30.16 2.62 -6.65
C PRO A 341 -29.78 2.99 -8.08
N ILE A 342 -29.93 2.03 -8.98
CA ILE A 342 -30.05 2.33 -10.40
C ILE A 342 -31.47 2.89 -10.50
N GLU A 343 -31.62 4.21 -10.55
CA GLU A 343 -32.92 4.74 -10.93
C GLU A 343 -33.21 4.15 -12.31
N PRO A 344 -34.36 3.48 -12.50
CA PRO A 344 -34.70 2.99 -13.81
C PRO A 344 -34.67 4.22 -14.71
N THR A 345 -33.75 4.23 -15.69
CA THR A 345 -33.84 5.17 -16.80
C THR A 345 -35.27 5.02 -17.27
N LEU A 346 -36.10 6.04 -17.03
CA LEU A 346 -37.45 6.10 -17.55
C LEU A 346 -37.28 6.20 -19.05
N VAL A 347 -37.03 5.06 -19.69
CA VAL A 347 -37.42 4.85 -21.06
C VAL A 347 -38.92 5.07 -20.99
N VAL A 348 -39.36 6.23 -21.47
CA VAL A 348 -40.77 6.51 -21.68
C VAL A 348 -41.20 5.58 -22.80
N ASP A 349 -41.39 4.31 -22.46
CA ASP A 349 -42.10 3.34 -23.27
C ASP A 349 -43.33 2.95 -22.47
N THR A 350 -44.45 3.30 -23.10
CA THR A 350 -45.81 3.05 -22.65
C THR A 350 -46.03 1.54 -22.46
N ASP A 351 -46.77 1.20 -21.41
CA ASP A 351 -47.40 -0.09 -21.08
C ASP A 351 -46.68 -1.14 -20.21
N ALA A 352 -47.14 -1.12 -18.95
CA ALA A 352 -47.71 -2.23 -18.17
C ALA A 352 -46.80 -3.20 -17.37
N ALA A 353 -47.14 -3.28 -16.07
CA ALA A 353 -46.53 -4.00 -14.94
C ALA A 353 -47.07 -5.46 -14.77
N PRO A 354 -46.95 -6.20 -13.61
CA PRO A 354 -46.12 -6.05 -12.40
C PRO A 354 -45.49 -7.36 -11.77
N LEU A 355 -44.39 -7.17 -11.01
CA LEU A 355 -43.93 -7.67 -9.68
C LEU A 355 -44.17 -9.11 -9.13
N SER A 356 -43.13 -9.65 -8.43
CA SER A 356 -43.17 -10.21 -7.05
C SER A 356 -41.77 -10.60 -6.46
N PRO A 357 -41.59 -10.73 -5.11
CA PRO A 357 -40.30 -10.48 -4.40
C PRO A 357 -39.71 -11.61 -3.49
N GLU A 358 -38.51 -11.32 -2.92
CA GLU A 358 -37.99 -11.63 -1.56
C GLU A 358 -37.30 -12.99 -1.20
N LYS A 359 -36.00 -12.96 -0.76
CA LYS A 359 -35.53 -13.03 0.66
C LYS A 359 -34.01 -13.30 0.84
N SER A 360 -33.44 -12.67 1.85
CA SER A 360 -32.05 -12.71 2.35
C SER A 360 -31.84 -13.69 3.52
N THR A 361 -30.63 -14.25 3.71
CA THR A 361 -30.06 -14.42 5.06
C THR A 361 -28.53 -14.52 5.07
N SER A 362 -27.92 -13.88 6.07
CA SER A 362 -26.50 -13.77 6.41
C SER A 362 -26.04 -14.92 7.32
N GLN A 363 -24.72 -15.17 7.40
CA GLN A 363 -24.02 -15.48 8.65
C GLN A 363 -22.48 -15.40 8.49
N SER A 364 -21.85 -14.74 9.46
CA SER A 364 -20.41 -14.53 9.61
C SER A 364 -19.94 -15.27 10.88
N SER A 365 -18.70 -15.77 10.87
CA SER A 365 -17.99 -16.25 12.05
C SER A 365 -16.54 -15.71 12.02
N PRO A 366 -16.00 -15.14 13.10
CA PRO A 366 -14.59 -14.74 13.17
C PRO A 366 -13.73 -15.90 13.71
N GLY A 367 -12.74 -16.30 12.92
CA GLY A 367 -11.72 -17.30 13.29
C GLY A 367 -10.52 -16.70 14.03
N LYS A 368 -9.81 -17.55 14.76
CA LYS A 368 -8.62 -17.27 15.59
C LYS A 368 -7.39 -16.88 14.75
N ILE A 369 -6.61 -15.94 15.28
CA ILE A 369 -5.38 -15.38 14.71
C ILE A 369 -4.21 -16.37 14.81
N ASN A 370 -3.39 -16.50 13.77
CA ASN A 370 -2.22 -17.38 13.70
C ASN A 370 -0.93 -16.61 13.34
N PHE A 371 -0.12 -16.30 14.36
CA PHE A 371 1.09 -15.48 14.25
C PHE A 371 2.31 -16.17 13.60
N SER A 372 2.23 -17.48 13.31
CA SER A 372 3.39 -18.26 12.84
C SER A 372 3.84 -17.94 11.40
N LYS A 373 3.04 -17.23 10.60
CA LYS A 373 3.32 -16.98 9.17
C LYS A 373 4.03 -15.66 8.86
N LEU A 374 4.25 -14.79 9.85
CA LEU A 374 4.97 -13.52 9.66
C LEU A 374 6.50 -13.70 9.60
N LEU A 375 7.02 -14.86 9.97
CA LEU A 375 8.46 -15.11 10.15
C LEU A 375 9.18 -15.75 8.96
N THR A 376 8.49 -15.96 7.82
CA THR A 376 9.10 -16.57 6.62
C THR A 376 8.78 -15.79 5.36
N SER A 377 9.29 -14.57 5.24
CA SER A 377 9.62 -14.00 3.93
C SER A 377 11.07 -14.36 3.59
N PRO A 378 11.37 -14.97 2.43
CA PRO A 378 12.75 -15.30 2.07
C PRO A 378 13.43 -14.04 1.50
N SER A 379 13.85 -13.13 2.37
CA SER A 379 14.77 -12.04 2.02
C SER A 379 16.12 -12.27 2.69
N ARG A 380 16.92 -13.21 2.17
CA ARG A 380 18.38 -13.10 2.28
C ARG A 380 19.11 -13.97 1.26
N GLY A 381 19.79 -13.27 0.35
CA GLY A 381 20.86 -13.84 -0.45
C GLY A 381 21.94 -14.41 0.45
N LYS A 382 22.45 -15.58 0.05
CA LYS A 382 23.64 -16.23 0.57
C LYS A 382 24.78 -15.22 0.79
N LYS A 383 25.07 -14.89 2.06
CA LYS A 383 26.40 -14.40 2.44
C LYS A 383 27.32 -15.62 2.55
N ARG A 384 28.41 -15.56 1.79
CA ARG A 384 29.53 -16.48 1.80
C ARG A 384 30.36 -16.17 3.05
N GLU A 385 30.57 -17.16 3.90
CA GLU A 385 31.49 -17.09 5.03
C GLU A 385 32.92 -16.87 4.52
N ALA A 386 33.63 -15.92 5.14
CA ALA A 386 35.07 -15.73 5.00
C ALA A 386 35.77 -16.36 6.21
N PRO A 387 36.99 -16.89 6.07
CA PRO A 387 37.68 -17.59 7.15
C PRO A 387 38.27 -16.62 8.17
N GLU A 388 38.29 -17.06 9.42
CA GLU A 388 39.00 -16.46 10.55
C GLU A 388 40.51 -16.38 10.26
N GLU A 389 41.07 -15.17 10.37
CA GLU A 389 42.52 -14.97 10.51
C GLU A 389 42.85 -14.56 11.94
N ILE A 390 43.95 -15.16 12.40
CA ILE A 390 44.48 -15.27 13.75
C ILE A 390 45.12 -13.95 14.21
N GLU A 391 44.96 -13.65 15.50
CA GLU A 391 45.65 -12.61 16.28
C GLU A 391 47.18 -12.63 16.08
N ASP A 392 47.79 -11.46 15.85
CA ASP A 392 49.04 -11.10 16.53
C ASP A 392 49.40 -9.60 16.39
N GLY A 393 49.72 -8.96 17.52
CA GLY A 393 50.77 -7.95 17.62
C GLY A 393 50.45 -6.46 17.44
N LEU A 394 50.19 -5.75 18.56
CA LEU A 394 50.53 -4.32 18.77
C LEU A 394 52.07 -4.11 18.71
N PRO A 395 52.64 -2.95 18.29
CA PRO A 395 52.57 -1.65 19.00
C PRO A 395 52.82 -0.40 18.09
N PRO A 396 53.28 0.79 18.58
CA PRO A 396 52.72 1.70 19.56
C PRO A 396 52.35 3.09 18.97
N THR A 397 51.59 3.83 19.78
CA THR A 397 51.20 5.25 19.69
C THR A 397 52.29 6.25 19.25
N LYS A 398 51.92 7.18 18.36
CA LYS A 398 52.51 8.53 18.28
C LYS A 398 51.42 9.60 18.25
N HIS A 399 51.45 10.43 19.30
CA HIS A 399 50.85 11.75 19.37
C HIS A 399 51.28 12.63 18.19
N VAL A 400 50.34 13.27 17.50
CA VAL A 400 50.57 14.55 16.80
C VAL A 400 49.34 15.44 16.94
N ALA A 401 49.63 16.73 17.09
CA ALA A 401 48.81 17.82 17.57
C ALA A 401 47.64 18.25 16.67
N HIS A 402 46.61 18.77 17.35
CA HIS A 402 45.91 20.03 17.12
C HIS A 402 46.07 20.72 15.74
N CYS A 403 44.94 20.92 15.06
CA CYS A 403 44.70 22.19 14.35
C CYS A 403 43.20 22.50 14.26
N ARG A 404 42.80 23.52 15.03
CA ARG A 404 41.54 24.27 14.88
C ARG A 404 41.53 24.94 13.51
N ASN A 405 40.41 24.90 12.81
CA ASN A 405 40.07 25.96 11.87
C ASN A 405 38.59 26.30 11.97
N GLN A 406 38.32 27.41 12.67
CA GLN A 406 37.09 28.18 12.53
C GLN A 406 37.11 28.87 11.16
N ARG A 407 36.03 28.76 10.39
CA ARG A 407 35.71 29.75 9.36
C ARG A 407 34.34 30.35 9.65
N ARG A 408 34.39 31.60 10.14
CA ARG A 408 33.33 32.59 9.99
C ARG A 408 33.10 32.85 8.50
N TRP A 409 31.85 32.99 8.11
CA TRP A 409 31.46 33.82 6.98
C TRP A 409 30.46 34.87 7.49
N ALA A 410 30.70 36.09 7.03
CA ALA A 410 29.84 37.25 7.17
C ALA A 410 28.73 37.23 6.11
#